data_AF-A0A3P6T1I7-F1
#
_entry.id   AF-A0A3P6T1I7-F1
#
_cell.length_a   1.000
_cell.length_b   1.000
_cell.length_c   1.000
_cell.angle_alpha   90.00
_cell.angle_beta   90.00
_cell.angle_gamma   90.00
#
_symmetry.space_group_name_H-M   'P 1'
#
loop_
_entity.id
_entity.type
_entity.pdbx_description
1 polymer ?
#
loop_
_entity_poly.entity_id
_entity_poly.type
_entity_poly.pdbx_seq_one_letter_code
_entity_poly.pdbx_strand_id
1 'polypeptide(L)' 'MFIVNAPSFMSLLWKAVGPLIPERTRNKVKICTTNSDWRSLIQKYAKAENIPAHWGGTLVDSNGDGMCR' A
#
# COMPACT_ATOMS: atom_id res chain seq x y z
N MET A 1 4.98 -6.35 -1.35
CA MET A 1 4.23 -5.44 -2.24
C MET A 1 2.95 -5.08 -1.54
N PHE A 2 2.65 -3.79 -1.40
CA PHE A 2 1.44 -3.31 -0.75
C PHE A 2 0.52 -2.67 -1.78
N ILE A 3 -0.72 -3.12 -1.84
CA ILE A 3 -1.76 -2.48 -2.64
C ILE A 3 -2.62 -1.72 -1.64
N VAL A 4 -2.54 -0.40 -1.66
CA VAL A 4 -3.27 0.48 -0.74
C VAL A 4 -4.47 1.12 -1.44
N ASN A 5 -5.47 1.49 -0.66
CA ASN A 5 -6.74 2.01 -1.17
C ASN A 5 -7.40 1.07 -2.19
N ALA A 6 -7.29 -0.24 -1.96
CA ALA A 6 -7.89 -1.24 -2.84
C ALA A 6 -9.43 -1.19 -2.73
N PRO A 7 -10.16 -1.13 -3.85
CA PRO A 7 -11.61 -1.20 -3.84
C PRO A 7 -12.09 -2.58 -3.39
N SER A 8 -13.32 -2.68 -2.90
CA SER A 8 -13.89 -3.92 -2.33
C SER A 8 -13.87 -5.12 -3.28
N PHE A 9 -13.99 -4.89 -4.60
CA PHE A 9 -13.92 -5.93 -5.62
C PHE A 9 -12.51 -6.50 -5.84
N MET A 10 -11.45 -5.85 -5.35
CA MET A 10 -10.07 -6.30 -5.52
C MET A 10 -9.83 -7.67 -4.88
N SER A 11 -10.51 -7.96 -3.77
CA SER A 11 -10.48 -9.26 -3.11
C SER A 11 -11.06 -10.37 -4.00
N LEU A 12 -12.08 -10.06 -4.79
CA LEU A 12 -12.69 -11.01 -5.72
C LEU A 12 -11.77 -11.27 -6.91
N LEU A 13 -11.20 -10.21 -7.50
CA LEU A 13 -10.20 -10.32 -8.55
C LEU A 13 -8.97 -11.11 -8.09
N TRP A 14 -8.49 -10.88 -6.87
CA TRP A 14 -7.34 -11.59 -6.31
C TRP A 14 -7.62 -13.10 -6.15
N LYS A 15 -8.86 -13.50 -5.85
CA LYS A 15 -9.25 -14.92 -5.83
C LYS A 15 -9.30 -15.54 -7.23
N ALA A 16 -9.71 -14.77 -8.24
CA ALA A 16 -9.77 -15.23 -9.63
C ALA A 16 -8.38 -15.32 -10.29
N VAL A 17 -7.54 -14.31 -10.09
CA VAL A 17 -6.19 -14.22 -10.66
C VAL A 17 -5.17 -14.98 -9.82
N GLY A 18 -5.45 -15.13 -8.52
CA GLY A 18 -4.66 -15.89 -7.55
C GLY A 18 -4.06 -17.13 -8.19
N PRO A 19 -4.85 -18.12 -8.63
CA PRO A 19 -4.41 -19.36 -9.30
C PRO A 19 -3.27 -19.22 -10.31
N LEU A 20 -3.22 -18.13 -11.06
CA LEU A 20 -2.21 -17.85 -12.10
C LEU A 20 -0.88 -17.31 -11.54
N ILE A 21 -0.89 -16.79 -10.31
CA ILE A 21 0.28 -16.22 -9.64
C ILE A 21 0.98 -17.29 -8.78
N PRO A 22 2.32 -17.44 -8.89
CA PRO A 22 3.12 -18.32 -8.03
C PRO A 22 2.97 -17.99 -6.53
N GLU A 23 2.99 -19.01 -5.67
CA GLU A 23 2.83 -18.86 -4.21
C GLU A 23 3.83 -17.89 -3.58
N ARG A 24 5.08 -17.91 -4.06
CA ARG A 24 6.15 -16.95 -3.70
C ARG A 24 5.68 -15.50 -3.81
N THR A 25 4.90 -15.19 -4.83
CA THR A 25 4.42 -13.84 -5.11
C THR A 25 3.15 -13.58 -4.31
N ARG A 26 2.23 -14.54 -4.22
CA ARG A 26 1.00 -14.40 -3.42
C ARG A 26 1.29 -14.07 -1.96
N ASN A 27 2.24 -14.75 -1.33
CA ASN A 27 2.57 -14.55 0.08
C ASN A 27 3.20 -13.18 0.38
N LYS A 28 3.69 -12.46 -0.64
CA LYS A 28 4.32 -11.13 -0.50
C LYS A 28 3.37 -9.98 -0.80
N VAL A 29 2.19 -10.25 -1.37
CA VAL A 29 1.21 -9.22 -1.69
C VAL A 29 0.28 -9.04 -0.49
N LYS A 30 0.24 -7.82 0.05
CA LYS A 30 -0.76 -7.41 1.03
C LYS A 30 -1.72 -6.42 0.38
N ILE A 31 -3.00 -6.80 0.33
CA ILE A 31 -4.08 -5.96 -0.18
C ILE A 31 -4.71 -5.25 1.01
N CYS A 32 -4.63 -3.94 1.00
CA CYS A 32 -5.18 -3.07 2.02
C CYS A 32 -6.34 -2.28 1.43
N THR A 33 -7.54 -2.50 1.96
CA THR A 33 -8.76 -1.80 1.54
C THR A 33 -8.79 -0.38 2.08
N THR A 34 -9.63 0.48 1.50
CA THR A 34 -9.79 1.89 1.92
C THR A 34 -10.12 2.05 3.41
N ASN A 35 -10.87 1.11 4.00
CA ASN A 35 -11.23 1.11 5.43
C ASN A 35 -10.19 0.42 6.35
N SER A 36 -9.08 -0.06 5.81
CA SER A 36 -8.04 -0.71 6.62
C SER A 36 -6.97 0.30 7.08
N ASP A 37 -6.35 0.04 8.22
CA ASP A 37 -5.24 0.86 8.78
C ASP A 37 -3.93 0.68 8.01
N TRP A 38 -3.98 0.87 6.69
CA TRP A 38 -2.86 0.66 5.79
C TRP A 38 -1.72 1.62 6.04
N ARG A 39 -2.03 2.86 6.48
CA ARG A 39 -1.03 3.86 6.87
C ARG A 39 -0.17 3.37 8.04
N SER A 40 -0.82 2.91 9.11
CA SER A 40 -0.14 2.32 10.27
C SER A 40 0.64 1.07 9.90
N LEU A 41 0.15 0.29 8.92
CA LEU A 41 0.81 -0.91 8.45
C LEU A 41 2.09 -0.59 7.66
N ILE A 42 2.08 0.42 6.79
CA ILE A 42 3.28 0.88 6.07
C ILE A 42 4.32 1.42 7.06
N GLN A 43 3.91 2.18 8.07
CA GLN A 43 4.82 2.73 9.08
C GLN A 43 5.57 1.64 9.89
N LYS A 44 5.07 0.40 9.94
CA LYS A 44 5.80 -0.73 10.54
C LYS A 44 6.96 -1.23 9.69
N TYR A 45 6.93 -0.99 8.38
CA TYR A 45 7.95 -1.46 7.43
C TYR A 45 8.87 -0.35 6.96
N ALA A 46 8.43 0.90 6.98
CA ALA A 46 9.21 2.06 6.58
C ALA A 46 8.99 3.22 7.56
N LYS A 47 10.05 3.99 7.84
CA LYS A 47 9.97 5.16 8.72
C LYS A 47 9.12 6.26 8.08
N ALA A 48 8.35 6.98 8.90
CA ALA A 48 7.49 8.08 8.45
C ALA A 48 8.24 9.18 7.69
N GLU A 49 9.50 9.44 8.07
CA GLU A 49 10.39 10.41 7.42
C GLU A 49 10.71 10.07 5.95
N ASN A 50 10.58 8.81 5.55
CA ASN A 50 10.87 8.34 4.19
C ASN A 50 9.61 8.07 3.36
N ILE A 51 8.43 8.37 3.89
CA ILE A 51 7.14 8.12 3.23
C ILE A 51 6.49 9.48 2.95
N PRO A 52 6.01 9.75 1.72
CA PRO A 52 5.30 11.00 1.43
C PRO A 52 4.10 11.21 2.34
N ALA A 53 3.83 12.45 2.72
CA ALA A 53 2.70 12.80 3.59
C ALA A 53 1.35 12.26 3.07
N HIS A 54 1.15 12.26 1.74
CA HIS A 54 -0.02 11.70 1.09
C HIS A 54 -0.23 10.20 1.41
N TRP A 55 0.86 9.44 1.52
CA TRP A 55 0.85 8.00 1.81
C TRP A 55 0.92 7.69 3.31
N GLY A 56 0.74 8.69 4.17
CA GLY A 56 0.71 8.52 5.63
C GLY A 56 2.07 8.63 6.31
N GLY A 57 3.06 9.24 5.67
CA GLY A 57 4.32 9.64 6.31
C GLY A 57 4.40 11.14 6.59
N THR A 58 5.62 11.67 6.61
CA THR A 58 5.90 13.09 6.86
C THR A 58 6.83 13.70 5.80
N LEU A 59 7.23 12.93 4.78
CA LEU A 59 8.09 13.42 3.71
C LEU A 59 7.29 14.41 2.85
N VAL A 60 7.88 15.57 2.62
CA VAL A 60 7.41 16.62 1.74
C VAL A 60 8.57 17.00 0.83
N ASP A 61 8.28 17.36 -0.41
CA ASP A 61 9.31 17.87 -1.30
C ASP A 61 9.81 19.26 -0.87
N SER A 62 10.90 19.72 -1.47
CA SER A 62 11.50 21.05 -1.30
C SER A 62 10.50 22.19 -1.52
N ASN A 63 9.45 21.94 -2.31
CA ASN A 63 8.35 22.88 -2.59
C ASN A 63 7.17 22.78 -1.60
N GLY A 64 7.25 21.89 -0.60
CA GLY A 64 6.16 21.62 0.35
C GLY A 64 5.14 20.58 -0.13
N ASP A 65 5.36 19.94 -1.28
CA ASP A 65 4.42 18.98 -1.84
C ASP A 65 4.45 17.64 -1.08
N GLY A 66 3.37 17.34 -0.37
CA GLY A 66 3.19 16.07 0.36
C GLY A 66 3.02 14.82 -0.52
N MET A 67 2.96 15.01 -1.84
CA MET A 67 2.97 13.92 -2.83
C MET A 67 4.38 13.54 -3.29
N CYS A 68 5.39 14.36 -2.98
CA CYS A 68 6.79 14.17 -3.42
C CYS A 68 6.87 13.88 -4.94
N ARG A 69 6.33 14.80 -5.75
CA ARG A 69 6.23 14.68 -7.20
C ARG A 69 7.39 15.32 -7.93
#